data_AF-A0A9D7U449-F1
#
_entry.id   AF-A0A9D7U449-F1
#
_cell.length_a   1.000
_cell.length_b   1.000
_cell.length_c   1.000
_cell.angle_alpha   90.00
_cell.angle_beta   90.00
_cell.angle_gamma   90.00
#
_symmetry.space_group_name_H-M   'P 1'
#
loop_
_entity.id
_entity.type
_entity.pdbx_description
1 polymer ?
#
loop_
_entity_poly.entity_id
_entity_poly.type
_entity_poly.pdbx_seq_one_letter_code
_entity_poly.pdbx_strand_id
1 'polypeptide(L)' 'MYATHIKDTNPDTENKAGYMFVELGKGKVDIPLIFKNLEKIGFNDWNIVELDAFPVKDPKALESVQISKKYLKKLKMKF' A
#
# COMPACT_ATOMS: atom_id res chain seq x y z
N MET A 1 -5.60 -3.64 -18.22
CA MET A 1 -5.46 -3.62 -16.75
C MET A 1 -6.72 -2.96 -16.22
N TYR A 2 -7.49 -3.62 -15.36
CA TYR A 2 -8.81 -3.14 -14.89
C TYR A 2 -8.78 -2.57 -13.47
N ALA A 3 -7.80 -3.01 -12.67
CA ALA A 3 -7.54 -2.51 -11.34
C ALA A 3 -6.08 -2.80 -10.98
N THR A 4 -5.53 -2.04 -10.04
CA THR A 4 -4.29 -2.35 -9.35
C THR A 4 -4.59 -2.64 -7.88
N HIS A 5 -3.78 -3.49 -7.27
CA HIS A 5 -3.77 -3.67 -5.83
C HIS A 5 -2.47 -3.02 -5.31
N ILE A 6 -2.61 -2.10 -4.36
CA ILE A 6 -1.50 -1.35 -3.80
C ILE A 6 -1.24 -1.85 -2.39
N LYS A 7 -0.01 -2.34 -2.20
CA LYS A 7 0.50 -2.95 -0.97
C LYS A 7 1.85 -2.31 -0.64
N ASP A 8 2.17 -2.19 0.63
CA ASP A 8 3.49 -1.75 1.09
C ASP A 8 4.13 -2.86 1.93
N THR A 9 5.45 -2.97 1.84
CA THR A 9 6.20 -4.09 2.42
C THR A 9 7.52 -3.63 3.00
N ASN A 10 7.97 -4.31 4.05
CA ASN A 10 9.35 -4.24 4.53
C ASN A 10 10.05 -5.58 4.26
N PRO A 11 11.37 -5.59 4.04
CA PRO A 11 12.15 -6.83 4.05
C PRO A 11 11.98 -7.54 5.40
N ASP A 12 11.83 -8.86 5.34
CA ASP A 12 11.71 -9.73 6.50
C ASP A 12 12.46 -11.03 6.19
N THR A 13 13.68 -11.14 6.71
CA THR A 13 14.57 -12.28 6.46
C THR A 13 14.20 -13.51 7.26
N GLU A 14 13.34 -13.38 8.28
CA GLU A 14 12.86 -14.51 9.09
C GLU A 14 11.66 -15.19 8.42
N ASN A 15 10.92 -14.46 7.60
CA ASN A 15 9.84 -14.98 6.78
C ASN A 15 10.36 -15.62 5.48
N LYS A 16 9.81 -16.79 5.11
CA LYS A 16 10.12 -17.49 3.85
C LYS A 16 9.87 -16.63 2.61
N ALA A 17 8.90 -15.71 2.66
CA ALA A 17 8.61 -14.79 1.57
C ALA A 17 9.69 -13.71 1.39
N GLY A 18 10.56 -13.48 2.39
CA GLY A 18 11.57 -12.43 2.38
C GLY A 18 11.01 -11.02 2.65
N TYR A 19 9.71 -10.90 2.91
CA TYR A 19 9.03 -9.63 3.18
C TYR A 19 7.82 -9.82 4.11
N MET A 20 7.42 -8.70 4.71
CA MET A 20 6.21 -8.58 5.52
C MET A 20 5.34 -7.44 4.99
N PHE A 21 4.03 -7.64 4.99
CA PHE A 21 3.07 -6.60 4.66
C PHE A 21 2.95 -5.57 5.80
N VAL A 22 2.82 -4.30 5.43
CA VAL A 22 2.62 -3.18 6.36
C VAL A 22 1.66 -2.17 5.76
N GLU A 23 1.08 -1.30 6.60
CA GLU A 23 0.20 -0.24 6.11
C GLU A 23 0.96 0.73 5.19
N LEU A 24 0.24 1.35 4.24
CA LEU A 24 0.86 2.23 3.25
C LEU A 24 1.65 3.37 3.91
N GLY A 25 2.89 3.54 3.44
CA GLY A 25 3.81 4.56 3.95
C GLY A 25 4.67 4.12 5.12
N LYS A 26 4.52 2.88 5.59
CA LYS A 26 5.40 2.26 6.59
C LYS A 26 6.42 1.29 6.00
N GLY A 27 6.34 0.99 4.70
CA GLY A 27 7.25 0.07 4.02
C GLY A 27 8.27 0.78 3.13
N LYS A 28 8.77 0.04 2.14
CA LYS A 28 9.83 0.45 1.22
C LYS A 28 9.37 0.57 -0.22
N VAL A 29 8.11 0.31 -0.53
CA VAL A 29 7.60 0.45 -1.90
C VAL A 29 7.51 1.93 -2.25
N ASP A 30 8.02 2.32 -3.42
CA ASP A 30 7.89 3.69 -3.94
C ASP A 30 6.50 3.90 -4.55
N ILE A 31 5.51 4.03 -3.67
CA ILE A 31 4.12 4.28 -4.03
C ILE A 31 3.95 5.53 -4.92
N PRO A 32 4.61 6.68 -4.62
CA PRO A 32 4.55 7.84 -5.51
C PRO A 32 5.02 7.56 -6.94
N LEU A 33 6.12 6.81 -7.12
CA LEU A 33 6.63 6.46 -8.44
C LEU A 33 5.68 5.53 -9.19
N ILE A 34 5.02 4.60 -8.49
CA ILE A 34 3.99 3.75 -9.09
C ILE A 34 2.86 4.62 -9.66
N PHE A 35 2.27 5.50 -8.85
CA PHE A 35 1.20 6.40 -9.32
C PHE A 35 1.65 7.29 -10.48
N LYS A 36 2.87 7.82 -10.44
CA LYS A 36 3.44 8.60 -11.55
C LYS A 36 3.50 7.78 -12.85
N ASN A 37 3.84 6.49 -12.78
CA ASN A 37 3.89 5.65 -13.98
C ASN A 37 2.50 5.19 -14.43
N LEU A 38 1.55 4.97 -13.51
CA LEU A 38 0.15 4.73 -13.86
C LEU A 38 -0.45 5.92 -14.63
N GLU A 39 -0.18 7.16 -14.19
CA GLU A 39 -0.58 8.37 -14.89
C GLU A 39 0.04 8.46 -16.30
N LYS A 40 1.36 8.19 -16.43
CA LYS A 40 2.05 8.21 -17.73
C LYS A 40 1.44 7.27 -18.77
N ILE A 41 0.94 6.12 -18.35
CA ILE A 41 0.32 5.14 -19.25
C ILE A 41 -1.19 5.38 -19.45
N GLY A 42 -1.74 6.45 -18.87
CA GLY A 42 -3.15 6.81 -18.98
C GLY A 42 -4.08 5.88 -18.17
N PHE A 43 -3.58 5.21 -17.13
CA PHE A 43 -4.42 4.38 -16.27
C PHE A 43 -5.32 5.25 -15.39
N ASN A 44 -6.63 5.05 -15.49
CA ASN A 44 -7.66 5.85 -14.81
C ASN A 44 -8.75 5.01 -14.10
N ASP A 45 -8.49 3.71 -13.91
CA ASP A 45 -9.37 2.80 -13.18
C ASP A 45 -8.97 2.67 -11.68
N TRP A 46 -9.44 1.62 -11.02
CA TRP A 46 -9.38 1.44 -9.57
C TRP A 46 -7.97 1.10 -9.06
N ASN A 47 -7.60 1.75 -7.96
CA ASN A 47 -6.44 1.39 -7.15
C ASN A 47 -6.93 0.92 -5.77
N ILE A 48 -6.85 -0.38 -5.52
CA ILE A 48 -7.39 -1.02 -4.31
C ILE A 48 -6.28 -1.08 -3.26
N VAL A 49 -6.53 -0.51 -2.08
CA VAL A 49 -5.63 -0.67 -0.93
C VAL A 49 -5.84 -2.05 -0.33
N GLU A 50 -4.80 -2.86 -0.26
CA GLU A 50 -4.86 -4.22 0.26
C GLU A 50 -3.73 -4.45 1.27
N LEU A 51 -4.06 -5.15 2.37
CA LEU A 51 -3.12 -5.55 3.40
C LEU A 51 -3.39 -7.03 3.73
N ASP A 52 -2.60 -7.93 3.15
CA ASP A 52 -2.85 -9.38 3.23
C ASP A 52 -2.55 -9.99 4.60
N ALA A 53 -1.64 -9.37 5.35
CA ALA A 53 -1.24 -9.85 6.66
C ALA A 53 -0.91 -8.67 7.57
N PHE A 54 -1.27 -8.82 8.83
CA PHE A 54 -0.91 -7.85 9.86
C PHE A 54 0.34 -8.32 10.61
N PRO A 55 1.32 -7.44 10.82
CA PRO A 55 2.55 -7.79 11.52
C PRO A 55 2.40 -7.84 13.05
N VAL A 56 1.25 -7.42 13.58
CA VAL A 56 1.01 -7.28 15.02
C VAL A 56 -0.14 -8.19 15.46
N LYS A 57 0.00 -8.85 16.61
CA LYS A 57 -1.11 -9.55 17.27
C LYS A 57 -2.11 -8.50 17.76
N ASP A 58 -3.34 -8.60 17.27
CA ASP A 58 -4.50 -7.70 17.49
C ASP A 58 -4.58 -6.48 16.55
N PRO A 59 -4.84 -6.72 15.25
CA PRO A 59 -4.97 -5.66 14.27
C PRO A 59 -6.29 -4.90 14.40
N LYS A 60 -6.23 -3.60 14.69
CA LYS A 60 -7.40 -2.73 14.60
C LYS A 60 -7.63 -2.34 13.15
N ALA A 61 -8.56 -3.02 12.47
CA ALA A 61 -8.90 -2.78 11.07
C ALA A 61 -9.17 -1.29 10.76
N LEU A 62 -9.87 -0.59 11.66
CA LEU A 62 -10.13 0.85 11.53
C LEU A 62 -8.83 1.67 11.51
N GLU A 63 -7.89 1.33 12.38
CA GLU A 63 -6.61 2.02 12.49
C GLU A 63 -5.77 1.85 11.21
N SER A 64 -5.73 0.63 10.65
CA SER A 64 -5.00 0.38 9.39
C SER A 64 -5.57 1.15 8.21
N VAL A 65 -6.91 1.20 8.08
CA VAL A 65 -7.57 2.03 7.06
C VAL A 65 -7.26 3.51 7.28
N GLN A 66 -7.26 4.00 8.52
CA GLN A 66 -6.95 5.40 8.84
C GLN A 66 -5.50 5.75 8.51
N ILE A 67 -4.55 4.86 8.81
CA ILE A 67 -3.13 5.03 8.48
C ILE A 67 -2.94 5.13 6.97
N SER A 68 -3.46 4.15 6.21
CA SER A 68 -3.32 4.11 4.76
C SER A 68 -4.01 5.31 4.10
N LYS A 69 -5.21 5.68 4.56
CA LYS A 69 -5.93 6.88 4.09
C LYS A 69 -5.13 8.16 4.37
N LYS A 70 -4.54 8.30 5.55
CA LYS A 70 -3.72 9.47 5.92
C LYS A 70 -2.48 9.59 5.02
N TYR A 71 -1.82 8.47 4.72
CA TYR A 71 -0.69 8.45 3.80
C TYR A 71 -1.08 8.89 2.38
N LEU A 72 -2.15 8.35 1.82
CA LEU A 72 -2.64 8.73 0.49
C LEU A 72 -3.06 10.21 0.42
N LYS A 73 -3.69 10.76 1.47
CA LYS A 73 -3.96 12.21 1.56
C LYS A 73 -2.68 13.04 1.53
N LYS A 74 -1.62 12.61 2.22
CA LYS A 74 -0.32 13.30 2.23
C LYS A 74 0.30 13.34 0.84
N LEU A 75 0.12 12.28 0.05
CA LEU A 75 0.53 12.23 -1.36
C LEU A 75 -0.38 13.04 -2.30
N LYS A 76 -1.44 13.66 -1.79
CA LYS A 76 -2.45 14.38 -2.57
C LYS A 76 -3.14 13.51 -3.63
N MET A 77 -3.21 12.20 -3.38
CA MET A 77 -3.95 11.27 -4.23
C MET A 77 -5.46 11.53 -4.09
N LYS A 78 -6.17 11.50 -5.21
CA LYS A 78 -7.64 11.60 -5.24
C LYS A 78 -8.23 10.20 -5.05
N PHE A 79 -9.18 10.07 -4.13
CA PHE A 79 -9.95 8.86 -3.84
C PHE A 79 -11.25 9.24 -3.14
#